data_AF-A0A926L4U4-F1
#
_entry.id   AF-A0A926L4U4-F1
#
_cell.length_a   1.000
_cell.length_b   1.000
_cell.length_c   1.000
_cell.angle_alpha   90.00
_cell.angle_beta   90.00
_cell.angle_gamma   90.00
#
_symmetry.space_group_name_H-M   'P 1'
#
loop_
_entity.id
_entity.type
_entity.pdbx_description
1 polymer ?
#
loop_
_entity_poly.entity_id
_entity_poly.type
_entity_poly.pdbx_seq_one_letter_code
_entity_poly.pdbx_strand_id
1 'polypeptide(L)'
;MANYRRTDTRETVAFMTWLRLTGRGEEADADPVVSAAWDHVESNAPLRPGEHLLLCRFMVDPETYGGISHVGHLMQLRICVDWIRSQGLGWSFILSPDATLWSPLMSHLGHRPVFDTPWDRERTFTMFACDWRVTPLEIWFDRTQPGALSDRPVTPAADGPAGETLTRTGFDRAVRDALRALHHPDDLRANPLLSCRTVAVEAEYGSTDPVDSPRRLLTETVAALLDEPRGAKAHRAVVTAFLERPRTQEASAQRLGLPYSTYPRHLAHGVERVCELLWRRERSEASSG
;
A
#
# COMPACT_ATOMS: atom_id res chain seq x y z
N MET A 1 24.71 -7.64 18.16
CA MET A 1 25.12 -8.95 17.60
C MET A 1 24.53 -10.07 18.45
N ALA A 2 23.97 -11.10 17.83
CA ALA A 2 23.38 -12.27 18.46
C ALA A 2 24.14 -13.53 18.03
N ASN A 3 24.57 -14.34 19.00
CA ASN A 3 25.26 -15.61 18.75
C ASN A 3 24.30 -16.77 18.96
N TYR A 4 24.29 -17.72 18.04
CA TYR A 4 23.50 -18.95 18.11
C TYR A 4 24.42 -20.10 18.49
N ARG A 5 23.99 -20.89 19.48
CA ARG A 5 24.81 -21.93 20.09
C ARG A 5 24.07 -23.25 20.10
N ARG A 6 24.80 -24.36 19.96
CA ARG A 6 24.20 -25.68 20.19
C ARG A 6 23.78 -25.82 21.65
N THR A 7 22.66 -26.49 21.87
CA THR A 7 22.10 -26.70 23.21
C THR A 7 22.92 -27.69 24.04
N ASP A 8 23.53 -28.68 23.40
CA ASP A 8 24.35 -29.73 24.00
C ASP A 8 25.78 -29.25 24.33
N THR A 9 26.48 -28.63 23.37
CA THR A 9 27.91 -28.28 23.51
C THR A 9 28.16 -26.83 23.89
N ARG A 10 27.16 -25.94 23.78
CA ARG A 10 27.29 -24.47 23.94
C ARG A 10 28.23 -23.78 22.95
N GLU A 11 28.75 -24.52 21.98
CA GLU A 11 29.57 -24.01 20.89
C GLU A 11 28.78 -23.02 20.03
N THR A 12 29.41 -21.92 19.63
CA THR A 12 28.81 -20.95 18.69
C THR A 12 28.84 -21.56 17.29
N VAL A 13 27.67 -21.70 16.68
CA VAL A 13 27.54 -22.25 15.32
C VAL A 13 27.23 -21.19 14.29
N ALA A 14 26.66 -20.05 14.69
CA ALA A 14 26.21 -19.02 13.77
C ALA A 14 26.06 -17.67 14.49
N PHE A 15 26.03 -16.56 13.76
CA PHE A 15 25.75 -15.24 14.35
C PHE A 15 24.95 -14.33 13.42
N MET A 16 24.26 -13.36 14.02
CA MET A 16 23.49 -12.33 13.32
C MET A 16 23.81 -10.94 13.89
N THR A 17 23.99 -9.97 13.01
CA THR A 17 24.10 -8.56 13.36
C THR A 17 22.90 -7.81 12.81
N TRP A 18 21.98 -7.50 13.72
CA TRP A 18 20.76 -6.75 13.49
C TRP A 18 20.90 -5.40 14.17
N LEU A 19 20.95 -4.34 13.36
CA LEU A 19 21.23 -2.97 13.79
C LEU A 19 19.94 -2.18 13.86
N ARG A 20 19.80 -1.36 14.90
CA ARG A 20 18.74 -0.36 15.00
C ARG A 20 19.36 1.01 14.85
N LEU A 21 18.95 1.75 13.81
CA LEU A 21 19.52 3.05 13.48
C LEU A 21 18.42 4.12 13.51
N THR A 22 18.66 5.18 14.27
CA THR A 22 17.71 6.30 14.49
C THR A 22 18.13 7.59 13.79
N GLY A 23 19.34 7.64 13.24
CA GLY A 23 19.86 8.76 12.46
C GLY A 23 21.19 8.43 11.80
N ARG A 24 21.55 9.18 10.76
CA ARG A 24 22.85 9.07 10.07
C ARG A 24 23.91 9.80 10.90
N GLY A 25 24.67 9.05 11.68
CA GLY A 25 25.87 9.56 12.36
C GLY A 25 27.09 9.55 11.44
N GLU A 26 28.19 10.18 11.86
CA GLU A 26 29.46 10.21 11.09
C GLU A 26 30.00 8.79 10.78
N GLU A 27 29.72 7.81 11.64
CA GLU A 27 30.10 6.41 11.46
C GLU A 27 29.29 5.68 10.37
N ALA A 28 28.13 6.22 9.96
CA ALA A 28 27.28 5.60 8.95
C ALA A 28 27.99 5.50 7.59
N ASP A 29 28.82 6.48 7.26
CA ASP A 29 29.56 6.53 6.00
C ASP A 29 30.78 5.60 5.99
N ALA A 30 31.20 5.08 7.15
CA ALA A 30 32.31 4.13 7.25
C ALA A 30 31.94 2.71 6.81
N ASP A 31 30.65 2.34 6.88
CA ASP A 31 30.14 1.06 6.39
C ASP A 31 29.31 1.28 5.12
N PRO A 32 29.76 0.82 3.93
CA PRO A 32 29.07 1.08 2.67
C PRO A 32 27.65 0.53 2.64
N VAL A 33 27.35 -0.52 3.41
CA VAL A 33 25.98 -1.07 3.50
C VAL A 33 25.08 -0.15 4.32
N VAL A 34 25.59 0.40 5.42
CA VAL A 34 24.85 1.34 6.26
C VAL A 34 24.63 2.65 5.51
N SER A 35 25.65 3.16 4.83
CA SER A 35 25.56 4.33 3.94
C SER A 35 24.47 4.12 2.87
N ALA A 36 24.50 3.01 2.14
CA ALA A 36 23.52 2.73 1.10
C ALA A 36 22.08 2.64 1.64
N ALA A 37 21.89 2.09 2.85
CA ALA A 37 20.58 2.08 3.50
C ALA A 37 20.09 3.50 3.81
N TRP A 38 20.98 4.38 4.32
CA TRP A 38 20.63 5.79 4.56
C TRP A 38 20.34 6.56 3.28
N ASP A 39 21.15 6.40 2.24
CA ASP A 39 20.93 7.02 0.94
C ASP A 39 19.55 6.62 0.37
N HIS A 40 19.16 5.35 0.54
CA HIS A 40 17.83 4.87 0.15
C HIS A 40 16.71 5.55 0.95
N VAL A 41 16.84 5.62 2.28
CA VAL A 41 15.84 6.25 3.16
C VAL A 41 15.67 7.73 2.80
N GLU A 42 16.76 8.47 2.65
CA GLU A 42 16.75 9.90 2.34
C GLU A 42 16.11 10.20 0.97
N SER A 43 16.37 9.34 -0.02
CA SER A 43 15.87 9.53 -1.39
C SER A 43 14.41 9.13 -1.58
N ASN A 44 13.89 8.18 -0.78
CA ASN A 44 12.57 7.59 -1.01
C ASN A 44 11.53 8.08 -0.01
N ALA A 45 11.82 7.97 1.28
CA ALA A 45 10.93 8.42 2.34
C ALA A 45 11.69 8.53 3.67
N PRO A 46 12.18 9.74 4.01
CA PRO A 46 12.94 10.00 5.23
C PRO A 46 12.20 9.54 6.50
N LEU A 47 12.96 9.25 7.55
CA LEU A 47 12.39 8.93 8.86
C LEU A 47 11.72 10.15 9.48
N ARG A 48 10.55 9.94 10.08
CA ARG A 48 9.84 10.94 10.88
C ARG A 48 10.39 10.96 12.32
N PRO A 49 10.14 12.02 13.10
CA PRO A 49 10.50 12.03 14.52
C PRO A 49 9.95 10.80 15.25
N GLY A 50 10.83 10.09 15.97
CA GLY A 50 10.48 8.86 16.69
C GLY A 50 10.56 7.58 15.84
N GLU A 51 10.74 7.68 14.52
CA GLU A 51 10.96 6.52 13.66
C GLU A 51 12.42 6.05 13.69
N HIS A 52 12.61 4.79 13.33
CA HIS A 52 13.92 4.17 13.16
C HIS A 52 13.91 3.17 12.01
N LEU A 53 15.10 2.76 11.57
CA LEU A 53 15.27 1.64 10.65
C LEU A 53 15.97 0.46 11.33
N LEU A 54 15.70 -0.74 10.84
CA LEU A 54 16.39 -1.97 11.22
C LEU A 54 17.19 -2.51 10.03
N LEU A 55 18.42 -2.97 10.26
CA LEU A 55 19.30 -3.48 9.21
C LEU A 55 19.95 -4.81 9.62
N CYS A 56 19.70 -5.87 8.86
CA CYS A 56 20.44 -7.13 8.96
C CYS A 56 21.74 -6.98 8.21
N ARG A 57 22.76 -6.49 8.92
CA ARG A 57 24.09 -6.30 8.36
C ARG A 57 24.80 -7.62 8.10
N PHE A 58 24.60 -8.61 8.98
CA PHE A 58 25.16 -9.96 8.86
C PHE A 58 24.16 -11.01 9.32
N MET A 59 24.05 -12.10 8.55
CA MET A 59 23.35 -13.33 8.91
C MET A 59 24.24 -14.50 8.48
N VAL A 60 25.06 -15.02 9.40
CA VAL A 60 26.14 -15.94 9.08
C VAL A 60 25.88 -17.31 9.70
N ASP A 61 25.63 -18.28 8.83
CA ASP A 61 25.77 -19.70 9.06
C ASP A 61 27.01 -20.18 8.28
N PRO A 62 28.10 -20.61 8.93
CA PRO A 62 29.32 -21.04 8.24
C PRO A 62 29.12 -22.26 7.33
N GLU A 63 28.17 -23.15 7.64
CA GLU A 63 27.93 -24.37 6.87
C GLU A 63 27.05 -24.09 5.65
N THR A 64 26.12 -23.14 5.77
CA THR A 64 25.12 -22.83 4.73
C THR A 64 24.96 -21.32 4.55
N TYR A 65 26.08 -20.62 4.28
CA TYR A 65 26.08 -19.17 4.21
C TYR A 65 25.21 -18.66 3.06
N GLY A 66 24.12 -17.96 3.40
CA GLY A 66 23.15 -17.46 2.43
C GLY A 66 22.13 -18.50 1.95
N GLY A 67 22.20 -19.75 2.42
CA GLY A 67 21.23 -20.78 2.08
C GLY A 67 20.18 -21.00 3.17
N ILE A 68 19.33 -22.01 2.98
CA ILE A 68 18.31 -22.41 3.96
C ILE A 68 18.94 -23.34 5.00
N SER A 69 18.84 -22.98 6.29
CA SER A 69 19.28 -23.84 7.39
C SER A 69 18.41 -23.67 8.64
N HIS A 70 18.52 -24.62 9.58
CA HIS A 70 17.76 -24.56 10.83
C HIS A 70 18.15 -23.36 11.70
N VAL A 71 19.44 -23.03 11.78
CA VAL A 71 19.89 -21.87 12.56
C VAL A 71 19.54 -20.56 11.84
N GLY A 72 19.58 -20.54 10.50
CA GLY A 72 19.08 -19.44 9.69
C GLY A 72 17.58 -19.19 9.90
N HIS A 73 16.77 -20.24 10.04
CA HIS A 73 15.34 -20.09 10.37
C HIS A 73 15.14 -19.43 11.76
N LEU A 74 15.94 -19.78 12.77
CA LEU A 74 15.89 -19.13 14.08
C LEU A 74 16.27 -17.63 13.99
N MET A 75 17.23 -17.28 13.13
CA MET A 75 17.58 -15.88 12.85
C MET A 75 16.41 -15.12 12.22
N GLN A 76 15.71 -15.73 11.25
CA GLN A 76 14.53 -15.14 10.63
C GLN A 76 13.40 -14.94 11.63
N LEU A 77 13.10 -15.93 12.48
CA LEU A 77 12.08 -15.77 13.53
C LEU A 77 12.41 -14.60 14.47
N ARG A 78 13.69 -14.39 14.79
CA ARG A 78 14.11 -13.23 15.57
C ARG A 78 13.85 -11.91 14.85
N ILE A 79 14.14 -11.83 13.55
CA ILE A 79 13.83 -10.67 12.73
C ILE A 79 12.32 -10.38 12.76
N CYS A 80 11.48 -11.39 12.58
CA CYS A 80 10.02 -11.25 12.66
C CYS A 80 9.57 -10.72 14.03
N VAL A 81 10.12 -11.26 15.12
CA VAL A 81 9.82 -10.78 16.48
C VAL A 81 10.21 -9.31 16.65
N ASP A 82 11.35 -8.90 16.12
CA ASP A 82 11.80 -7.51 16.20
C ASP A 82 10.92 -6.58 15.36
N TRP A 83 10.45 -6.99 14.19
CA TRP A 83 9.44 -6.23 13.43
C TRP A 83 8.15 -6.04 14.24
N ILE A 84 7.59 -7.13 14.78
CA ILE A 84 6.33 -7.12 15.53
C ILE A 84 6.42 -6.22 16.77
N ARG A 85 7.58 -6.18 17.42
CA ARG A 85 7.78 -5.41 18.67
C ARG A 85 8.20 -3.97 18.45
N SER A 86 8.54 -3.58 17.22
CA SER A 86 9.11 -2.26 16.96
C SER A 86 8.04 -1.18 16.87
N GLN A 87 8.01 -0.32 17.88
CA GLN A 87 7.25 0.93 17.85
C GLN A 87 8.00 1.96 16.99
N GLY A 88 7.36 2.48 15.94
CA GLY A 88 7.97 3.45 15.03
C GLY A 88 9.01 2.86 14.06
N LEU A 89 8.80 1.64 13.59
CA LEU A 89 9.63 1.08 12.51
C LEU A 89 9.25 1.75 11.19
N GLY A 90 10.15 2.54 10.61
CA GLY A 90 9.95 3.14 9.29
C GLY A 90 10.41 2.19 8.18
N TRP A 91 11.63 1.66 8.30
CA TRP A 91 12.25 0.81 7.29
C TRP A 91 12.90 -0.43 7.89
N SER A 92 12.92 -1.54 7.14
CA SER A 92 13.83 -2.65 7.42
C SER A 92 14.63 -3.05 6.18
N PHE A 93 15.87 -3.43 6.39
CA PHE A 93 16.80 -3.86 5.36
C PHE A 93 17.37 -5.24 5.68
N ILE A 94 17.40 -6.13 4.70
CA ILE A 94 17.99 -7.47 4.80
C ILE A 94 19.02 -7.63 3.67
N LEU A 95 20.25 -7.99 4.02
CA LEU A 95 21.27 -8.38 3.04
C LEU A 95 21.26 -9.89 2.82
N SER A 96 21.38 -10.29 1.56
CA SER A 96 21.55 -11.69 1.18
C SER A 96 22.63 -11.85 0.11
N PRO A 97 23.52 -12.85 0.21
CA PRO A 97 24.46 -13.22 -0.85
C PRO A 97 23.83 -14.07 -1.96
N ASP A 98 22.60 -14.56 -1.78
CA ASP A 98 21.87 -15.36 -2.79
C ASP A 98 20.51 -14.70 -3.09
N ALA A 99 20.54 -13.67 -3.92
CA ALA A 99 19.33 -12.96 -4.29
C ALA A 99 18.31 -13.86 -5.00
N THR A 100 18.77 -14.82 -5.80
CA THR A 100 17.89 -15.71 -6.56
C THR A 100 17.06 -16.59 -5.64
N LEU A 101 17.70 -17.17 -4.61
CA LEU A 101 17.02 -18.01 -3.63
C LEU A 101 16.00 -17.21 -2.79
N TRP A 102 16.36 -16.00 -2.37
CA TRP A 102 15.58 -15.25 -1.39
C TRP A 102 14.57 -14.27 -2.00
N SER A 103 14.73 -13.85 -3.25
CA SER A 103 13.84 -12.88 -3.90
C SER A 103 12.35 -13.26 -3.85
N PRO A 104 11.94 -14.53 -4.05
CA PRO A 104 10.53 -14.90 -3.95
C PRO A 104 9.96 -14.64 -2.54
N LEU A 105 10.68 -15.05 -1.49
CA LEU A 105 10.27 -14.82 -0.11
C LEU A 105 10.28 -13.32 0.22
N MET A 106 11.34 -12.59 -0.13
CA MET A 106 11.46 -11.17 0.13
C MET A 106 10.32 -10.38 -0.53
N SER A 107 10.05 -10.65 -1.82
CA SER A 107 8.95 -10.02 -2.55
C SER A 107 7.60 -10.33 -1.92
N HIS A 108 7.38 -11.60 -1.53
CA HIS A 108 6.18 -12.02 -0.83
C HIS A 108 6.00 -11.27 0.49
N LEU A 109 7.07 -11.05 1.26
CA LEU A 109 7.01 -10.30 2.53
C LEU A 109 6.90 -8.77 2.33
N GLY A 110 6.98 -8.27 1.09
CA GLY A 110 6.91 -6.84 0.78
C GLY A 110 8.26 -6.13 0.72
N HIS A 111 9.36 -6.89 0.81
CA HIS A 111 10.70 -6.37 0.62
C HIS A 111 11.06 -6.36 -0.87
N ARG A 112 11.71 -5.28 -1.32
CA ARG A 112 12.14 -5.08 -2.71
C ARG A 112 13.67 -5.00 -2.78
N PRO A 113 14.33 -5.52 -3.81
CA PRO A 113 15.76 -5.29 -3.99
C PRO A 113 16.01 -3.80 -4.27
N VAL A 114 16.97 -3.19 -3.59
CA VAL A 114 17.25 -1.74 -3.69
C VAL A 114 18.71 -1.40 -3.96
N PHE A 115 19.62 -2.32 -3.68
CA PHE A 115 21.05 -2.08 -3.85
C PHE A 115 21.80 -3.41 -3.96
N ASP A 116 22.73 -3.47 -4.89
CA ASP A 116 23.67 -4.58 -5.02
C ASP A 116 25.07 -4.09 -4.66
N THR A 117 25.72 -4.78 -3.72
CA THR A 117 27.11 -4.51 -3.35
C THR A 117 27.99 -5.70 -3.68
N PRO A 118 29.05 -5.52 -4.50
CA PRO A 118 30.06 -6.56 -4.65
C PRO A 118 30.79 -6.74 -3.32
N TRP A 119 31.09 -7.98 -2.96
CA TRP A 119 31.89 -8.32 -1.78
C TRP A 119 33.26 -8.88 -2.19
N ASP A 120 33.29 -9.72 -3.21
CA ASP A 120 34.50 -10.20 -3.88
C ASP A 120 34.22 -10.38 -5.39
N ARG A 121 35.14 -11.02 -6.14
CA ARG A 121 34.99 -11.21 -7.60
C ARG A 121 33.85 -12.14 -8.00
N GLU A 122 33.29 -12.91 -7.07
CA GLU A 122 32.32 -13.96 -7.35
C GLU A 122 30.99 -13.76 -6.63
N ARG A 123 30.94 -12.90 -5.60
CA ARG A 123 29.75 -12.70 -4.76
C ARG A 123 29.30 -11.25 -4.72
N THR A 124 28.03 -11.09 -5.06
CA THR A 124 27.26 -9.85 -4.90
C THR A 124 26.22 -10.06 -3.82
N PHE A 125 26.13 -9.12 -2.89
CA PHE A 125 25.05 -9.08 -1.92
C PHE A 125 23.96 -8.17 -2.42
N THR A 126 22.72 -8.64 -2.37
CA THR A 126 21.54 -7.82 -2.63
C THR A 126 20.93 -7.39 -1.30
N MET A 127 20.71 -6.09 -1.17
CA MET A 127 19.95 -5.50 -0.08
C MET A 127 18.48 -5.39 -0.48
N PHE A 128 17.63 -5.99 0.35
CA PHE A 128 16.18 -5.91 0.24
C PHE A 128 15.65 -4.92 1.27
N ALA A 129 14.75 -4.02 0.87
CA ALA A 129 14.16 -3.01 1.74
C ALA A 129 12.64 -3.14 1.82
N CYS A 130 12.08 -2.90 3.00
CA CYS A 130 10.64 -2.77 3.22
C CYS A 130 10.36 -1.46 3.95
N ASP A 131 9.46 -0.65 3.38
CA ASP A 131 8.86 0.51 4.06
C ASP A 131 7.63 0.02 4.82
N TRP A 132 7.71 0.04 6.14
CA TRP A 132 6.65 -0.45 7.03
C TRP A 132 5.46 0.51 7.12
N ARG A 133 5.59 1.72 6.58
CA ARG A 133 4.46 2.65 6.42
C ARG A 133 3.63 2.30 5.20
N VAL A 134 4.20 1.54 4.25
CA VAL A 134 3.52 1.02 3.06
C VAL A 134 3.10 -0.44 3.24
N THR A 135 3.92 -1.25 3.92
CA THR A 135 3.61 -2.63 4.29
C THR A 135 3.54 -2.71 5.82
N PRO A 136 2.46 -2.22 6.45
CA PRO A 136 2.32 -2.32 7.89
C PRO A 136 2.16 -3.78 8.32
N LEU A 137 2.31 -4.02 9.63
CA LEU A 137 2.39 -5.37 10.19
C LEU A 137 1.16 -6.21 9.87
N GLU A 138 -0.04 -5.63 9.75
CA GLU A 138 -1.25 -6.37 9.39
C GLU A 138 -1.12 -7.02 8.01
N ILE A 139 -0.66 -6.26 7.01
CA ILE A 139 -0.41 -6.77 5.66
C ILE A 139 0.66 -7.86 5.69
N TRP A 140 1.71 -7.66 6.48
CA TRP A 140 2.76 -8.66 6.63
C TRP A 140 2.25 -9.95 7.31
N PHE A 141 1.37 -9.85 8.31
CA PHE A 141 0.74 -10.99 8.97
C PHE A 141 -0.14 -11.80 8.02
N ASP A 142 -0.95 -11.14 7.19
CA ASP A 142 -1.78 -11.82 6.19
C ASP A 142 -0.93 -12.63 5.21
N ARG A 143 0.23 -12.08 4.80
CA ARG A 143 1.15 -12.77 3.90
C ARG A 143 1.92 -13.91 4.57
N THR A 144 2.02 -13.93 5.90
CA THR A 144 2.75 -14.99 6.63
C THR A 144 1.86 -16.11 7.17
N GLN A 145 0.56 -16.09 6.84
CA GLN A 145 -0.37 -17.17 7.18
C GLN A 145 0.09 -18.52 6.61
N PRO A 146 -0.13 -19.64 7.33
CA PRO A 146 0.19 -20.98 6.83
C PRO A 146 -0.45 -21.24 5.46
N GLY A 147 0.35 -21.66 4.47
CA GLY A 147 -0.08 -21.93 3.09
C GLY A 147 0.15 -20.78 2.11
N ALA A 148 0.35 -19.54 2.57
CA ALA A 148 0.50 -18.36 1.72
C ALA A 148 1.77 -18.36 0.84
N LEU A 149 2.78 -19.17 1.18
CA LEU A 149 4.02 -19.35 0.41
C LEU A 149 3.94 -20.45 -0.66
N SER A 150 3.04 -21.42 -0.48
CA SER A 150 2.82 -22.56 -1.40
C SER A 150 1.71 -22.29 -2.40
N ASP A 151 0.78 -21.40 -2.06
CA ASP A 151 0.00 -20.72 -3.08
C ASP A 151 0.97 -19.89 -3.93
N ARG A 152 0.78 -19.91 -5.25
CA ARG A 152 1.43 -18.96 -6.16
C ARG A 152 1.39 -17.60 -5.44
N PRO A 153 2.50 -16.83 -5.33
CA PRO A 153 2.38 -15.49 -4.79
C PRO A 153 1.20 -14.91 -5.51
N VAL A 154 0.22 -14.41 -4.76
CA VAL A 154 -0.85 -13.64 -5.37
C VAL A 154 -0.11 -12.43 -5.93
N THR A 155 0.46 -12.59 -7.14
CA THR A 155 0.47 -11.53 -8.11
C THR A 155 -0.97 -11.13 -8.09
N PRO A 156 -1.30 -9.93 -7.61
CA PRO A 156 -2.65 -9.45 -7.77
C PRO A 156 -2.95 -9.70 -9.24
N ALA A 157 -3.92 -10.56 -9.51
CA ALA A 157 -4.66 -10.35 -10.73
C ALA A 157 -5.05 -8.87 -10.68
N ALA A 158 -4.95 -8.18 -11.80
CA ALA A 158 -5.25 -6.76 -11.91
C ALA A 158 -6.76 -6.48 -11.71
N ASP A 159 -7.41 -7.21 -10.79
CA ASP A 159 -8.82 -7.40 -10.59
C ASP A 159 -9.12 -7.46 -9.08
N GLY A 160 -9.39 -6.30 -8.47
CA GLY A 160 -10.11 -6.16 -7.19
C GLY A 160 -9.30 -5.62 -5.99
N PRO A 161 -9.47 -4.36 -5.53
CA PRO A 161 -8.49 -3.71 -4.65
C PRO A 161 -8.94 -3.60 -3.19
N ALA A 162 -7.97 -3.76 -2.28
CA ALA A 162 -7.97 -3.15 -0.97
C ALA A 162 -6.64 -2.43 -0.70
N GLY A 163 -6.59 -1.11 -0.91
CA GLY A 163 -5.66 -0.24 -0.17
C GLY A 163 -4.41 0.25 -0.90
N GLU A 164 -4.40 0.28 -2.23
CA GLU A 164 -3.53 1.25 -2.92
C GLU A 164 -4.15 2.63 -2.66
N THR A 165 -3.41 3.55 -2.05
CA THR A 165 -3.77 4.97 -2.12
C THR A 165 -3.79 5.33 -3.60
N LEU A 166 -4.98 5.27 -4.20
CA LEU A 166 -5.15 5.47 -5.62
C LEU A 166 -4.48 6.81 -5.95
N THR A 167 -3.58 6.80 -6.93
CA THR A 167 -3.12 8.05 -7.53
C THR A 167 -4.35 8.88 -7.91
N ARG A 168 -4.26 10.22 -7.88
CA ARG A 168 -5.39 11.09 -8.26
C ARG A 168 -6.10 10.61 -9.53
N THR A 169 -5.34 10.21 -10.55
CA THR A 169 -5.85 9.68 -11.81
C THR A 169 -6.58 8.33 -11.65
N GLY A 170 -6.06 7.43 -10.81
CA GLY A 170 -6.71 6.16 -10.47
C GLY A 170 -8.00 6.35 -9.67
N PHE A 171 -8.00 7.30 -8.74
CA PHE A 171 -9.17 7.65 -7.93
C PHE A 171 -10.29 8.19 -8.82
N ASP A 172 -9.96 9.14 -9.71
CA ASP A 172 -10.93 9.72 -10.63
C ASP A 172 -11.52 8.69 -11.60
N ARG A 173 -10.75 7.67 -11.97
CA ARG A 173 -11.26 6.55 -12.78
C ARG A 173 -12.26 5.73 -11.97
N ALA A 174 -11.89 5.35 -10.74
CA ALA A 174 -12.72 4.56 -9.85
C ALA A 174 -14.06 5.26 -9.54
N VAL A 175 -14.07 6.58 -9.29
CA VAL A 175 -15.29 7.39 -9.11
C VAL A 175 -16.19 7.34 -10.35
N ARG A 176 -15.63 7.51 -11.55
CA ARG A 176 -16.41 7.47 -12.80
C ARG A 176 -17.04 6.09 -13.02
N ASP A 177 -16.30 5.04 -12.74
CA ASP A 177 -16.77 3.67 -12.89
C ASP A 177 -17.86 3.35 -11.85
N ALA A 178 -17.73 3.85 -10.62
CA ALA A 178 -18.72 3.68 -9.57
C ALA A 178 -20.03 4.45 -9.86
N LEU A 179 -19.96 5.66 -10.43
CA LEU A 179 -21.15 6.40 -10.87
C LEU A 179 -21.92 5.64 -11.96
N ARG A 180 -21.23 4.96 -12.88
CA ARG A 180 -21.86 4.11 -13.91
C ARG A 180 -22.43 2.82 -13.32
N ALA A 181 -21.74 2.24 -12.36
CA ALA A 181 -22.13 1.04 -11.64
C ALA A 181 -23.13 1.29 -10.49
N LEU A 182 -23.63 2.53 -10.31
CA LEU A 182 -24.44 2.90 -9.15
C LEU A 182 -25.65 1.98 -8.94
N HIS A 183 -26.23 1.44 -10.03
CA HIS A 183 -27.38 0.53 -9.98
C HIS A 183 -27.03 -0.95 -10.17
N HIS A 184 -25.74 -1.28 -10.34
CA HIS A 184 -25.22 -2.62 -10.57
C HIS A 184 -24.39 -3.03 -9.34
N PRO A 185 -25.00 -3.68 -8.33
CA PRO A 185 -24.36 -3.91 -7.04
C PRO A 185 -23.08 -4.77 -7.17
N ASP A 186 -23.04 -5.73 -8.09
CA ASP A 186 -21.87 -6.60 -8.28
C ASP A 186 -20.68 -5.85 -8.90
N ASP A 187 -20.92 -4.96 -9.86
CA ASP A 187 -19.88 -4.09 -10.44
C ASP A 187 -19.35 -3.08 -9.40
N LEU A 188 -20.23 -2.64 -8.49
CA LEU A 188 -19.83 -1.74 -7.41
C LEU A 188 -19.00 -2.47 -6.35
N ARG A 189 -19.26 -3.76 -6.08
CA ARG A 189 -18.44 -4.62 -5.19
C ARG A 189 -17.00 -4.79 -5.68
N ALA A 190 -16.79 -4.78 -6.99
CA ALA A 190 -15.45 -4.88 -7.58
C ALA A 190 -14.73 -3.52 -7.69
N ASN A 191 -15.39 -2.42 -7.32
CA ASN A 191 -14.86 -1.09 -7.57
C ASN A 191 -13.74 -0.71 -6.57
N PRO A 192 -12.60 -0.18 -7.05
CA PRO A 192 -11.50 0.27 -6.20
C PRO A 192 -11.86 1.26 -5.08
N LEU A 193 -12.95 2.04 -5.24
CA LEU A 193 -13.38 2.99 -4.22
C LEU A 193 -13.74 2.35 -2.89
N LEU A 194 -14.17 1.09 -2.86
CA LEU A 194 -14.46 0.36 -1.62
C LEU A 194 -13.26 0.24 -0.69
N SER A 195 -12.07 0.39 -1.25
CA SER A 195 -10.82 0.36 -0.52
C SER A 195 -10.26 1.71 -0.10
N CYS A 196 -10.91 2.80 -0.54
CA CYS A 196 -10.54 4.15 -0.14
C CYS A 196 -11.05 4.44 1.26
N ARG A 197 -10.30 5.21 2.04
CA ARG A 197 -10.58 5.43 3.46
C ARG A 197 -11.90 6.17 3.67
N THR A 198 -12.26 7.06 2.76
CA THR A 198 -13.56 7.77 2.77
C THR A 198 -14.75 6.80 2.79
N VAL A 199 -14.63 5.62 2.15
CA VAL A 199 -15.70 4.59 2.13
C VAL A 199 -15.65 3.70 3.37
N ALA A 200 -14.45 3.41 3.89
CA ALA A 200 -14.28 2.64 5.12
C ALA A 200 -14.87 3.35 6.35
N VAL A 201 -14.67 4.66 6.47
CA VAL A 201 -15.24 5.48 7.56
C VAL A 201 -16.76 5.56 7.45
N GLU A 202 -17.33 5.66 6.25
CA GLU A 202 -18.79 5.62 6.04
C GLU A 202 -19.39 4.25 6.38
N ALA A 203 -18.65 3.16 6.15
CA ALA A 203 -19.09 1.81 6.52
C ALA A 203 -19.18 1.60 8.05
N GLU A 204 -18.38 2.31 8.86
CA GLU A 204 -18.47 2.28 10.32
C GLU A 204 -19.76 2.90 10.87
N TYR A 205 -20.45 3.75 10.09
CA TYR A 205 -21.75 4.35 10.46
C TYR A 205 -22.98 3.45 10.21
N GLY A 206 -22.79 2.12 10.19
CA GLY A 206 -23.87 1.15 10.40
C GLY A 206 -24.49 0.52 9.15
N SER A 207 -23.77 0.42 8.03
CA SER A 207 -24.24 -0.35 6.88
C SER A 207 -23.92 -1.84 7.03
N THR A 208 -24.92 -2.71 6.82
CA THR A 208 -24.75 -4.18 6.88
C THR A 208 -24.31 -4.78 5.53
N ASP A 209 -24.50 -4.06 4.41
CA ASP A 209 -24.00 -4.45 3.08
C ASP A 209 -22.84 -3.52 2.65
N PRO A 210 -21.66 -4.07 2.29
CA PRO A 210 -20.53 -3.31 1.77
C PRO A 210 -20.83 -2.40 0.57
N VAL A 211 -21.90 -2.67 -0.19
CA VAL A 211 -22.30 -1.90 -1.39
C VAL A 211 -23.10 -0.64 -1.06
N ASP A 212 -23.76 -0.59 0.10
CA ASP A 212 -24.61 0.54 0.46
C ASP A 212 -23.76 1.76 0.88
N SER A 213 -22.58 1.53 1.47
CA SER A 213 -21.62 2.58 1.85
C SER A 213 -21.12 3.42 0.65
N PRO A 214 -20.58 2.85 -0.45
CA PRO A 214 -20.17 3.64 -1.61
C PRO A 214 -21.35 4.29 -2.34
N ARG A 215 -22.53 3.64 -2.39
CA ARG A 215 -23.74 4.25 -2.97
C ARG A 215 -24.17 5.50 -2.21
N ARG A 216 -24.21 5.40 -0.89
CA ARG A 216 -24.57 6.51 -0.01
C ARG A 216 -23.54 7.63 -0.14
N LEU A 217 -22.24 7.32 -0.06
CA LEU A 217 -21.16 8.30 -0.24
C LEU A 217 -21.27 9.05 -1.57
N LEU A 218 -21.48 8.34 -2.67
CA LEU A 218 -21.64 8.96 -4.00
C LEU A 218 -22.89 9.84 -4.05
N THR A 219 -24.01 9.38 -3.50
CA THR A 219 -25.27 10.13 -3.49
C THR A 219 -25.16 11.41 -2.66
N GLU A 220 -24.55 11.34 -1.49
CA GLU A 220 -24.29 12.49 -0.62
C GLU A 220 -23.32 13.48 -1.24
N THR A 221 -22.26 13.00 -1.91
CA THR A 221 -21.31 13.87 -2.60
C THR A 221 -21.97 14.56 -3.78
N VAL A 222 -22.82 13.86 -4.53
CA VAL A 222 -23.62 14.48 -5.58
C VAL A 222 -24.52 15.55 -4.99
N ALA A 223 -25.21 15.29 -3.88
CA ALA A 223 -26.05 16.29 -3.21
C ALA A 223 -25.24 17.53 -2.76
N ALA A 224 -24.02 17.34 -2.25
CA ALA A 224 -23.11 18.42 -1.83
C ALA A 224 -22.69 19.35 -2.98
N LEU A 225 -22.91 18.98 -4.25
CA LEU A 225 -22.75 19.91 -5.37
C LEU A 225 -23.71 21.11 -5.29
N LEU A 226 -24.84 21.01 -4.58
CA LEU A 226 -25.76 22.15 -4.42
C LEU A 226 -25.16 23.28 -3.59
N ASP A 227 -24.21 22.96 -2.70
CA ASP A 227 -23.53 23.92 -1.82
C ASP A 227 -22.36 24.63 -2.52
N GLU A 228 -21.95 24.15 -3.71
CA GLU A 228 -20.86 24.73 -4.49
C GLU A 228 -21.33 25.94 -5.32
N PRO A 229 -20.51 27.00 -5.46
CA PRO A 229 -20.83 28.13 -6.33
C PRO A 229 -21.10 27.66 -7.77
N ARG A 230 -22.32 27.92 -8.28
CA ARG A 230 -22.81 27.47 -9.61
C ARG A 230 -23.00 25.95 -9.75
N GLY A 231 -23.01 25.19 -8.66
CA GLY A 231 -23.12 23.74 -8.67
C GLY A 231 -24.49 23.18 -9.03
N ALA A 232 -25.57 23.98 -8.98
CA ALA A 232 -26.93 23.54 -9.33
C ALA A 232 -27.09 22.96 -10.76
N LYS A 233 -26.28 23.43 -11.73
CA LYS A 233 -26.29 22.86 -13.10
C LYS A 233 -25.52 21.54 -13.17
N ALA A 234 -24.39 21.44 -12.45
CA ALA A 234 -23.61 20.21 -12.32
C ALA A 234 -24.39 19.12 -11.59
N HIS A 235 -25.01 19.45 -10.46
CA HIS A 235 -25.90 18.58 -9.69
C HIS A 235 -26.99 17.98 -10.59
N ARG A 236 -27.77 18.83 -11.27
CA ARG A 236 -28.85 18.36 -12.15
C ARG A 236 -28.36 17.45 -13.27
N ALA A 237 -27.23 17.77 -13.90
CA ALA A 237 -26.66 16.92 -14.94
C ALA A 237 -26.27 15.53 -14.42
N VAL A 238 -25.64 15.45 -13.25
CA VAL A 238 -25.18 14.18 -12.64
C VAL A 238 -26.37 13.36 -12.10
N VAL A 239 -27.35 14.01 -11.45
CA VAL A 239 -28.58 13.36 -10.98
C VAL A 239 -29.35 12.75 -12.14
N THR A 240 -29.61 13.54 -13.18
CA THR A 240 -30.31 13.03 -14.34
C THR A 240 -29.51 11.93 -15.03
N ALA A 241 -28.18 12.02 -15.13
CA ALA A 241 -27.38 11.00 -15.80
C ALA A 241 -27.32 9.64 -15.05
N PHE A 242 -27.13 9.67 -13.72
CA PHE A 242 -26.76 8.48 -12.96
C PHE A 242 -27.80 8.05 -11.93
N LEU A 243 -28.57 8.97 -11.34
CA LEU A 243 -29.55 8.66 -10.29
C LEU A 243 -30.96 8.39 -10.86
N GLU A 244 -31.39 9.13 -11.89
CA GLU A 244 -32.75 9.05 -12.46
C GLU A 244 -32.91 8.02 -13.61
N ARG A 245 -31.83 7.31 -13.99
CA ARG A 245 -31.80 6.24 -15.02
C ARG A 245 -32.47 6.57 -16.38
N PRO A 246 -32.14 7.66 -17.06
CA PRO A 246 -32.57 7.87 -18.44
C PRO A 246 -31.90 6.83 -19.35
N ARG A 247 -32.65 6.32 -20.32
CA ARG A 247 -32.14 5.30 -21.26
C ARG A 247 -31.11 5.85 -22.24
N THR A 248 -31.05 7.17 -22.45
CA THR A 248 -30.11 7.84 -23.37
C THR A 248 -29.72 9.24 -22.89
N GLN A 249 -28.56 9.74 -23.35
CA GLN A 249 -28.13 11.13 -23.10
C GLN A 249 -29.07 12.17 -23.70
N GLU A 250 -29.73 11.84 -24.82
CA GLU A 250 -30.74 12.69 -25.45
C GLU A 250 -31.98 12.86 -24.55
N ALA A 251 -32.44 11.77 -23.92
CA ALA A 251 -33.52 11.82 -22.94
C ALA A 251 -33.13 12.65 -21.69
N SER A 252 -31.86 12.60 -21.28
CA SER A 252 -31.34 13.45 -20.21
C SER A 252 -31.33 14.93 -20.59
N ALA A 253 -30.86 15.25 -21.79
CA ALA A 253 -30.81 16.63 -22.29
C ALA A 253 -32.23 17.22 -22.40
N GLN A 254 -33.18 16.44 -22.92
CA GLN A 254 -34.58 16.82 -23.03
C GLN A 254 -35.22 17.10 -21.66
N ARG A 255 -34.97 16.24 -20.65
CA ARG A 255 -35.45 16.45 -19.28
C ARG A 255 -34.89 17.70 -18.61
N LEU A 256 -33.65 18.08 -18.95
CA LEU A 256 -33.00 19.27 -18.43
C LEU A 256 -33.33 20.54 -19.23
N GLY A 257 -34.09 20.43 -20.32
CA GLY A 257 -34.36 21.54 -21.23
C GLY A 257 -33.09 22.09 -21.89
N LEU A 258 -32.09 21.24 -22.11
CA LEU A 258 -30.77 21.61 -22.66
C LEU A 258 -30.62 21.09 -24.10
N PRO A 259 -29.91 21.82 -24.97
CA PRO A 259 -29.47 21.27 -26.25
C PRO A 259 -28.59 20.03 -26.04
N TYR A 260 -28.76 19.00 -26.87
CA TYR A 260 -27.97 17.77 -26.81
C TYR A 260 -26.46 18.04 -26.83
N SER A 261 -25.98 18.99 -27.63
CA SER A 261 -24.56 19.37 -27.71
C SER A 261 -23.99 19.97 -26.42
N THR A 262 -24.84 20.46 -25.53
CA THR A 262 -24.45 21.18 -24.30
C THR A 262 -24.45 20.24 -23.08
N TYR A 263 -25.30 19.22 -23.10
CA TYR A 263 -25.46 18.25 -22.02
C TYR A 263 -24.16 17.48 -21.67
N PRO A 264 -23.38 16.93 -22.63
CA PRO A 264 -22.13 16.22 -22.34
C PRO A 264 -21.10 17.08 -21.61
N ARG A 265 -21.01 18.38 -21.94
CA ARG A 265 -20.09 19.31 -21.26
C ARG A 265 -20.50 19.55 -19.81
N HIS A 266 -21.80 19.71 -19.54
CA HIS A 266 -22.31 19.87 -18.18
C HIS A 266 -22.14 18.59 -17.35
N LEU A 267 -22.33 17.43 -17.96
CA LEU A 267 -22.12 16.14 -17.32
C LEU A 267 -20.64 15.93 -16.98
N ALA A 268 -19.73 16.18 -17.92
CA ALA A 268 -18.29 16.06 -17.69
C ALA A 268 -17.82 16.96 -16.54
N HIS A 269 -18.27 18.22 -16.52
CA HIS A 269 -17.95 19.15 -15.45
C HIS A 269 -18.52 18.72 -14.09
N GLY A 270 -19.76 18.19 -14.06
CA GLY A 270 -20.34 17.68 -12.83
C GLY A 270 -19.59 16.47 -12.27
N VAL A 271 -19.21 15.53 -13.13
CA VAL A 271 -18.40 14.37 -12.74
C VAL A 271 -17.02 14.78 -12.23
N GLU A 272 -16.36 15.73 -12.89
CA GLU A 272 -15.09 16.31 -12.41
C GLU A 272 -15.23 16.90 -11.01
N ARG A 273 -16.32 17.64 -10.74
CA ARG A 273 -16.54 18.23 -9.41
C ARG A 273 -16.80 17.19 -8.33
N VAL A 274 -17.50 16.10 -8.65
CA VAL A 274 -17.68 14.95 -7.74
C VAL A 274 -16.32 14.32 -7.41
N CYS A 275 -15.45 14.12 -8.42
CA CYS A 275 -14.09 13.61 -8.20
C CYS A 275 -13.27 14.53 -7.28
N GLU A 276 -13.33 15.86 -7.47
CA GLU A 276 -12.66 16.85 -6.61
C GLU A 276 -13.18 16.84 -5.16
N LEU A 277 -14.50 16.76 -4.96
CA LEU A 277 -15.10 16.71 -3.62
C LEU A 277 -14.67 15.46 -2.84
N LEU A 278 -14.76 14.29 -3.47
CA LEU A 278 -14.38 13.02 -2.83
C LEU A 278 -12.89 12.97 -2.52
N TRP A 279 -12.05 13.50 -3.40
CA TRP A 279 -10.61 13.52 -3.16
C TRP A 279 -10.19 14.48 -2.06
N ARG A 280 -10.87 15.62 -1.93
CA ARG A 280 -10.67 16.50 -0.77
C ARG A 280 -11.01 15.79 0.53
N ARG A 281 -12.12 15.02 0.58
CA ARG A 281 -12.50 14.21 1.75
C ARG A 281 -11.45 13.15 2.08
N GLU A 282 -11.01 12.38 1.08
CA GLU A 282 -9.95 11.38 1.23
C GLU A 282 -8.66 11.99 1.80
N ARG A 283 -8.30 13.21 1.40
CA ARG A 283 -7.12 13.93 1.90
C ARG A 283 -7.30 14.59 3.28
N SER A 284 -8.50 15.05 3.63
CA SER A 284 -8.76 15.65 4.94
C SER A 284 -8.82 14.59 6.04
N GLU A 285 -9.37 13.42 5.72
CA GLU A 285 -9.39 12.27 6.63
C GLU A 285 -7.99 11.67 6.82
N ALA A 286 -7.10 11.80 5.83
CA ALA A 286 -5.68 11.47 5.98
C ALA A 286 -4.90 12.39 6.94
N SER A 287 -5.45 13.56 7.30
CA SER A 287 -4.80 14.54 8.21
C SER A 287 -5.33 14.49 9.65
N SER A 288 -6.42 13.74 9.90
CA SER A 288 -7.12 13.71 11.20
C SER A 288 -6.94 12.40 11.97
N GLY A 289 -6.08 11.50 11.49
CA GLY A 289 -5.75 10.21 12.11
C GLY A 289 -4.27 10.09 12.43
#